data_AF-A0A7K2M8C2-F1
#
_entry.id   AF-A0A7K2M8C2-F1
#
_cell.length_a   1.000
_cell.length_b   1.000
_cell.length_c   1.000
_cell.angle_alpha   90.00
_cell.angle_beta   90.00
_cell.angle_gamma   90.00
#
_symmetry.space_group_name_H-M   'P 1'
#
loop_
_entity.id
_entity.type
_entity.pdbx_description
1 polymer ?
#
loop_
_entity_poly.entity_id
_entity_poly.type
_entity_poly.pdbx_seq_one_letter_code
_entity_poly.pdbx_strand_id
1 'polypeptide(L)'
;MGPVKGVLIAESGDVHWLRADVALAAAARRQVGQLARGICLPEERVARAELCVTEMATNLLKHADDGALVLRVVRSRGSAAVECLSLDNGPG
;
A
#
# COMPACT_ATOMS: atom_id res chain seq x y z
N MET A 1 -12.78 -30.84 -1.22
CA MET A 1 -12.10 -29.92 -0.28
C MET A 1 -11.74 -28.67 -1.08
N GLY A 2 -12.55 -27.61 -0.97
CA GLY A 2 -12.39 -26.40 -1.80
C GLY A 2 -11.10 -25.64 -1.46
N PRO A 3 -10.59 -24.79 -2.37
CA PRO A 3 -9.35 -24.07 -2.12
C PRO A 3 -9.57 -23.09 -0.95
N VAL A 4 -8.85 -23.34 0.14
CA VAL A 4 -8.71 -22.38 1.22
C VAL A 4 -7.98 -21.18 0.61
N LYS A 5 -8.68 -20.07 0.37
CA LYS A 5 -8.08 -18.80 -0.05
C LYS A 5 -6.92 -18.53 0.89
N GLY A 6 -5.69 -18.56 0.36
CA GLY A 6 -4.47 -18.50 1.16
C GLY A 6 -4.51 -17.30 2.08
N VAL A 7 -4.46 -17.55 3.38
CA VAL A 7 -4.35 -16.50 4.39
C VAL A 7 -3.05 -15.76 4.11
N LEU A 8 -3.14 -14.47 3.78
CA LEU A 8 -2.00 -13.57 3.78
C LEU A 8 -1.58 -13.43 5.25
N ILE A 9 -0.46 -14.03 5.62
CA ILE A 9 0.08 -13.86 6.96
C ILE A 9 0.83 -12.53 6.92
N ALA A 10 0.24 -11.51 7.53
CA ALA A 10 0.96 -10.28 7.83
C ALA A 10 1.97 -10.62 8.94
N GLU A 11 3.17 -11.06 8.56
CA GLU A 11 4.29 -10.96 9.50
C GLU A 11 4.46 -9.48 9.86
N SER A 12 4.82 -9.17 11.11
CA SER A 12 5.13 -7.80 11.56
C SER A 12 6.40 -7.25 10.91
N GLY A 13 6.47 -7.26 9.58
CA GLY A 13 7.48 -6.53 8.82
C GLY A 13 7.22 -5.02 8.88
N ASP A 14 8.18 -4.24 8.41
CA ASP A 14 8.14 -2.78 8.41
C ASP A 14 6.86 -2.25 7.75
N VAL A 15 5.97 -1.70 8.56
CA VAL A 15 4.73 -1.05 8.12
C VAL A 15 5.00 0.44 7.99
N HIS A 16 4.87 0.97 6.78
CA HIS A 16 4.98 2.40 6.52
C HIS A 16 3.62 3.06 6.71
N TRP A 17 3.51 3.86 7.77
CA TRP A 17 2.36 4.73 8.03
C TRP A 17 2.66 6.14 7.55
N LEU A 18 1.89 6.62 6.57
CA LEU A 18 2.04 7.94 5.98
C LEU A 18 0.77 8.75 6.27
N ARG A 19 0.87 9.71 7.19
CA ARG A 19 -0.23 10.64 7.49
C ARG A 19 -0.56 11.50 6.27
N ALA A 20 -1.83 11.86 6.13
CA ALA A 20 -2.29 12.81 5.12
C ALA A 20 -1.59 14.16 5.29
N ASP A 21 -0.87 14.57 4.24
CA ASP A 21 -0.17 15.85 4.09
C ASP A 21 0.09 16.10 2.59
N VAL A 22 0.44 17.32 2.21
CA VAL A 22 0.73 17.73 0.82
C VAL A 22 1.76 16.84 0.12
N ALA A 23 2.69 16.25 0.87
CA ALA A 23 3.72 15.37 0.34
C ALA A 23 3.29 13.89 0.23
N LEU A 24 2.08 13.51 0.65
CA LEU A 24 1.63 12.13 0.77
C LEU A 24 1.78 11.34 -0.54
N ALA A 25 1.30 11.88 -1.66
CA ALA A 25 1.36 11.19 -2.95
C ALA A 25 2.80 10.85 -3.37
N ALA A 26 3.71 11.80 -3.23
CA ALA A 26 5.12 11.59 -3.56
C ALA A 26 5.80 10.61 -2.59
N ALA A 27 5.49 10.69 -1.29
CA ALA A 27 6.00 9.77 -0.29
C ALA A 27 5.49 8.35 -0.53
N ALA A 28 4.19 8.16 -0.72
CA ALA A 28 3.55 6.87 -0.96
C ALA A 28 4.09 6.21 -2.24
N ARG A 29 4.23 6.98 -3.33
CA ARG A 29 4.82 6.49 -4.58
C ARG A 29 6.24 5.97 -4.38
N ARG A 30 7.10 6.71 -3.67
CA ARG A 30 8.48 6.26 -3.39
C ARG A 30 8.49 5.00 -2.53
N GLN A 31 7.71 4.98 -1.47
CA GLN A 31 7.68 3.86 -0.52
C GLN A 31 7.13 2.57 -1.17
N VAL A 32 6.02 2.65 -1.91
CA VAL A 32 5.47 1.47 -2.60
C VAL A 32 6.45 0.93 -3.65
N GLY A 33 7.16 1.81 -4.37
CA GLY A 33 8.16 1.43 -5.35
C GLY A 33 9.35 0.70 -4.70
N GLN A 34 9.79 1.16 -3.53
CA GLN A 34 10.83 0.48 -2.74
C GLN A 34 10.37 -0.91 -2.27
N LEU A 35 9.17 -1.02 -1.68
CA LEU A 35 8.62 -2.29 -1.21
C LEU A 35 8.41 -3.28 -2.36
N ALA A 36 7.85 -2.84 -3.48
CA ALA A 36 7.55 -3.67 -4.64
C ALA A 36 8.83 -4.23 -5.29
N ARG A 37 9.86 -3.41 -5.44
CA ARG A 37 11.19 -3.87 -5.90
C ARG A 37 11.85 -4.78 -4.87
N GLY A 38 11.69 -4.51 -3.58
CA GLY A 38 12.23 -5.33 -2.48
C GLY A 38 11.68 -6.76 -2.43
N ILE A 39 10.51 -7.00 -3.02
CA ILE A 39 9.94 -8.35 -3.21
C ILE A 39 10.04 -8.85 -4.66
N CYS A 40 10.86 -8.21 -5.48
CA CYS A 40 11.13 -8.57 -6.88
C CYS A 40 9.89 -8.60 -7.79
N LEU A 41 8.92 -7.68 -7.60
CA LEU A 41 7.85 -7.53 -8.58
C LEU A 41 8.41 -7.03 -9.94
N PRO A 42 7.84 -7.46 -11.08
CA PRO A 42 8.19 -6.91 -12.39
C PRO A 42 7.99 -5.39 -12.46
N GLU A 43 8.82 -4.66 -13.21
CA GLU A 43 8.75 -3.19 -13.29
C GLU A 43 7.36 -2.67 -13.73
N GLU A 44 6.64 -3.39 -14.59
CA GLU A 44 5.25 -3.05 -14.95
C GLU A 44 4.31 -3.08 -13.73
N ARG A 45 4.53 -4.02 -12.81
CA ARG A 45 3.76 -4.13 -11.56
C ARG A 45 4.19 -3.06 -10.55
N VAL A 46 5.47 -2.70 -10.51
CA VAL A 46 5.99 -1.59 -9.71
C VAL A 46 5.34 -0.28 -10.15
N ALA A 47 5.38 0.04 -11.45
CA ALA A 47 4.78 1.26 -12.00
C ALA A 47 3.27 1.34 -11.75
N ARG A 48 2.56 0.21 -11.84
CA ARG A 48 1.12 0.15 -11.54
C ARG A 48 0.82 0.37 -10.06
N ALA A 49 1.64 -0.16 -9.16
CA ALA A 49 1.52 0.10 -7.73
C ALA A 49 1.79 1.57 -7.41
N GLU A 50 2.84 2.15 -7.99
CA GLU A 50 3.18 3.57 -7.88
C GLU A 50 2.01 4.48 -8.32
N LEU A 51 1.36 4.18 -9.44
CA LEU A 51 0.18 4.89 -9.90
C LEU A 51 -1.00 4.71 -8.94
N CYS A 52 -1.30 3.48 -8.54
CA CYS A 52 -2.42 3.17 -7.66
C CYS A 52 -2.33 3.91 -6.33
N VAL A 53 -1.18 3.91 -5.66
CA VAL A 53 -1.03 4.64 -4.39
C VAL A 53 -1.04 6.16 -4.57
N THR A 54 -0.65 6.67 -5.75
CA THR A 54 -0.75 8.10 -6.08
C THR A 54 -2.22 8.52 -6.18
N GLU A 55 -3.06 7.70 -6.83
CA GLU A 55 -4.51 7.92 -6.89
C GLU A 55 -5.15 7.78 -5.50
N MET A 56 -4.77 6.78 -4.71
CA MET A 56 -5.24 6.62 -3.33
C MET A 56 -4.92 7.85 -2.48
N ALA A 57 -3.67 8.34 -2.53
CA ALA A 57 -3.24 9.54 -1.83
C ALA A 57 -4.02 10.78 -2.30
N THR A 58 -4.22 10.91 -3.61
CA THR A 58 -4.95 12.04 -4.19
C THR A 58 -6.41 12.06 -3.75
N ASN A 59 -7.06 10.89 -3.75
CA ASN A 59 -8.44 10.76 -3.26
C ASN A 59 -8.52 11.08 -1.77
N LEU A 60 -7.59 10.56 -0.96
CA LEU A 60 -7.54 10.84 0.47
C LEU A 60 -7.37 12.34 0.75
N LEU A 61 -6.43 13.01 0.08
CA LEU A 61 -6.20 14.46 0.26
C LEU A 61 -7.36 15.34 -0.22
N LYS A 62 -8.17 14.87 -1.16
CA LYS A 62 -9.31 15.62 -1.70
C LYS A 62 -10.57 15.49 -0.85
N HIS A 63 -10.72 14.37 -0.13
CA HIS A 63 -12.00 13.97 0.43
C HIS A 63 -11.96 13.72 1.95
N ALA A 64 -10.78 13.48 2.53
CA ALA A 64 -10.64 13.23 3.97
C ALA A 64 -10.19 14.49 4.73
N ASP A 65 -10.83 14.77 5.87
CA ASP A 65 -10.39 15.81 6.81
C ASP A 65 -9.13 15.36 7.58
N ASP A 66 -9.02 14.06 7.86
CA ASP A 66 -7.82 13.41 8.40
C ASP A 66 -7.74 11.97 7.88
N GLY A 67 -6.53 11.44 7.73
CA GLY A 67 -6.33 10.10 7.20
C GLY A 67 -4.88 9.66 7.13
N ALA A 68 -4.68 8.41 6.72
CA ALA A 68 -3.35 7.86 6.48
C ALA A 68 -3.36 6.81 5.38
N LEU A 69 -2.22 6.68 4.68
CA LEU A 69 -1.91 5.49 3.90
C LEU A 69 -1.02 4.56 4.70
N VAL A 70 -1.32 3.27 4.63
CA VAL A 70 -0.53 2.20 5.24
C VAL A 70 -0.02 1.28 4.14
N LEU A 71 1.30 1.14 4.03
CA LEU A 71 1.95 0.30 3.03
C LEU A 71 2.80 -0.75 3.74
N ARG A 72 2.65 -2.02 3.37
CA ARG A 72 3.49 -3.11 3.92
C ARG A 72 3.69 -4.24 2.94
N VAL A 73 4.71 -5.05 3.19
CA VAL A 73 4.84 -6.36 2.54
C VAL A 73 4.07 -7.40 3.35
N VAL A 74 3.25 -8.19 2.66
CA VAL A 74 2.59 -9.38 3.22
C VAL A 74 3.16 -10.63 2.57
N ARG A 75 3.31 -11.71 3.34
CA ARG A 75 3.87 -12.98 2.86
C ARG A 75 2.90 -14.13 3.12
N SER A 76 2.85 -15.09 2.20
CA SER A 76 2.08 -16.31 2.40
C SER A 76 2.64 -17.43 1.55
N ARG A 77 2.98 -18.56 2.18
CA ARG A 77 3.36 -19.83 1.54
C ARG A 77 4.19 -19.65 0.24
N GLY A 78 5.37 -19.03 0.37
CA GLY A 78 6.31 -18.84 -0.74
C GLY A 78 5.99 -17.68 -1.68
N SER A 79 4.92 -16.90 -1.41
CA SER A 79 4.57 -15.69 -2.16
C SER A 79 4.69 -14.45 -1.28
N ALA A 80 4.97 -13.30 -1.90
CA ALA A 80 4.96 -11.99 -1.27
C ALA A 80 4.14 -11.01 -2.10
N ALA A 81 3.51 -10.04 -1.45
CA ALA A 81 2.79 -8.95 -2.09
C ALA A 81 2.98 -7.64 -1.32
N VAL A 82 2.77 -6.51 -1.98
CA VAL A 82 2.64 -5.21 -1.31
C VAL A 82 1.16 -4.95 -1.08
N GLU A 83 0.79 -4.75 0.18
CA GLU A 83 -0.54 -4.33 0.58
C GLU A 83 -0.55 -2.82 0.76
N CYS A 84 -1.59 -2.17 0.24
CA CYS A 84 -1.81 -0.73 0.31
C CYS A 84 -3.20 -0.50 0.91
N LEU A 85 -3.28 0.21 2.03
CA LEU A 85 -4.53 0.53 2.72
C LEU A 85 -4.67 2.05 2.82
N SER A 86 -5.87 2.55 2.50
CA SER A 86 -6.26 3.94 2.73
C SER A 86 -7.21 4.01 3.90
N LEU A 87 -6.84 4.80 4.91
CA LEU A 87 -7.63 5.05 6.11
C LEU A 87 -8.14 6.49 6.02
N ASP A 88 -9.44 6.62 5.77
CA ASP A 88 -10.16 7.88 5.74
C ASP A 88 -10.92 8.02 7.06
N ASN A 89 -10.58 9.04 7.85
CA ASN A 89 -11.27 9.38 9.09
C ASN A 89 -12.20 10.60 8.91
N GLY A 90 -12.60 10.91 7.67
CA GLY A 90 -13.63 11.90 7.38
C GLY A 90 -15.04 11.46 7.82
N PRO A 91 -16.03 12.37 7.75
CA PRO A 91 -17.38 12.14 8.27
C PRO A 91 -18.20 11.08 7.50
N GLY A 92 -17.74 10.64 6.31
CA GLY A 92 -18.43 9.72 5.43
C GLY A 92 -19.26 10.42 4.36
#